data_AF-A0A972LEH1-F1
#
_entry.id   AF-A0A972LEH1-F1
#
_cell.length_a   1.000
_cell.length_b   1.000
_cell.length_c   1.000
_cell.angle_alpha   90.00
_cell.angle_beta   90.00
_cell.angle_gamma   90.00
#
_symmetry.space_group_name_H-M   'P 1'
#
loop_
_entity.id
_entity.type
_entity.pdbx_description
1 polymer ?
#
loop_
_entity_poly.entity_id
_entity_poly.type
_entity_poly.pdbx_seq_one_letter_code
_entity_poly.pdbx_strand_id
1 'polypeptide(L)'
;MIRVAIAGGNVAGSALISLLTTEPNIKVVALYEEKPDSPGALMALKRGIPVCSSIEETALYKPEMVFNVTDNREISKQFSEKLGDRVEIINSPVAKLLWSFIEKQKKARVEALKTIQNINIITDVLSFAEFTDRKDFFNQALKAALSIAEAPAGSLVAYRDHSLELITHSGLSRRFIENTSWNIISGGLTERLIKEKKIIEINDTLTHELNKSSPSD
;
A
#
# COMPACT_ATOMS: atom_id res chain seq x y z
N MET A 1 -8.80 5.94 30.53
CA MET A 1 -7.63 5.44 29.79
C MET A 1 -7.48 3.97 30.12
N ILE A 2 -7.70 3.09 29.14
CA ILE A 2 -7.75 1.65 29.32
C ILE A 2 -6.34 1.11 29.46
N ARG A 3 -6.09 0.27 30.46
CA ARG A 3 -4.78 -0.31 30.75
C ARG A 3 -4.65 -1.67 30.11
N VAL A 4 -3.74 -1.79 29.16
CA VAL A 4 -3.62 -2.99 28.33
C VAL A 4 -2.28 -3.66 28.55
N ALA A 5 -2.28 -4.98 28.78
CA ALA A 5 -1.10 -5.81 28.66
C ALA A 5 -1.15 -6.62 27.37
N ILE A 6 0.01 -6.97 26.84
CA ILE A 6 0.15 -7.81 25.65
C ILE A 6 0.89 -9.07 26.07
N ALA A 7 0.42 -10.24 25.68
CA ALA A 7 1.09 -11.51 25.91
C ALA A 7 1.59 -12.08 24.58
N GLY A 8 2.91 -12.15 24.45
CA GLY A 8 3.63 -12.52 23.23
C GLY A 8 4.24 -11.32 22.51
N GLY A 9 5.56 -11.31 22.35
CA GLY A 9 6.39 -10.32 21.66
C GLY A 9 6.79 -10.73 20.24
N ASN A 10 5.99 -11.58 19.58
CA ASN A 10 6.17 -11.88 18.16
C ASN A 10 5.88 -10.65 17.26
N VAL A 11 5.89 -10.83 15.94
CA VAL A 11 5.59 -9.76 14.97
C VAL A 11 4.22 -9.12 15.25
N ALA A 12 3.21 -9.91 15.62
CA ALA A 12 1.89 -9.41 15.96
C ALA A 12 1.89 -8.59 17.25
N GLY A 13 2.60 -9.05 18.29
CA GLY A 13 2.77 -8.30 19.54
C GLY A 13 3.47 -6.96 19.34
N SER A 14 4.54 -6.94 18.55
CA SER A 14 5.24 -5.71 18.14
C SER A 14 4.31 -4.74 17.42
N ALA A 15 3.49 -5.24 16.48
CA ALA A 15 2.53 -4.43 15.75
C ALA A 15 1.45 -3.83 16.67
N LEU A 16 0.93 -4.62 17.62
CA LEU A 16 -0.03 -4.13 18.63
C LEU A 16 0.59 -3.08 19.54
N ILE A 17 1.83 -3.25 20.00
CA ILE A 17 2.53 -2.20 20.77
C ILE A 17 2.57 -0.91 19.96
N SER A 18 2.93 -0.99 18.67
CA SER A 18 3.07 0.19 17.82
C SER A 18 1.75 0.94 17.67
N LEU A 19 0.64 0.22 17.52
CA LEU A 19 -0.70 0.77 17.34
C LEU A 19 -1.30 1.30 18.65
N LEU A 20 -1.30 0.49 19.71
CA LEU A 20 -2.00 0.82 20.94
C LEU A 20 -1.36 1.99 21.70
N THR A 21 -0.07 2.21 21.52
CA THR A 21 0.63 3.37 22.11
C THR A 21 0.41 4.68 21.36
N THR A 22 -0.13 4.66 20.13
CA THR A 22 -0.55 5.90 19.44
C THR A 22 -1.94 6.36 19.83
N GLU A 23 -2.71 5.50 20.52
CA GLU A 23 -4.09 5.79 20.91
C GLU A 23 -4.16 6.55 22.25
N PRO A 24 -4.77 7.75 22.31
CA PRO A 24 -4.76 8.60 23.51
C PRO A 24 -5.53 7.98 24.69
N ASN A 25 -6.46 7.07 24.41
CA ASN A 25 -7.30 6.44 25.42
C ASN A 25 -6.76 5.08 25.89
N ILE A 26 -5.62 4.63 25.39
CA ILE A 26 -5.02 3.33 25.71
C ILE A 26 -3.63 3.53 26.29
N LYS A 27 -3.33 2.81 27.37
CA LYS A 27 -1.98 2.73 27.93
C LYS A 27 -1.52 1.29 27.93
N VAL A 28 -0.50 0.98 27.13
CA VAL A 28 0.18 -0.31 27.20
C VAL A 28 1.02 -0.33 28.48
N VAL A 29 0.67 -1.18 29.44
CA VAL A 29 1.26 -1.18 30.79
C VAL A 29 2.35 -2.22 30.97
N ALA A 30 2.32 -3.31 30.21
CA ALA A 30 3.31 -4.38 30.28
C ALA A 30 3.25 -5.27 29.02
N LEU A 31 4.37 -5.91 28.71
CA LEU A 31 4.48 -7.00 27.74
C LEU A 31 4.91 -8.27 28.47
N TYR A 32 4.11 -9.33 28.42
CA TYR A 32 4.54 -10.67 28.80
C TYR A 32 5.28 -11.32 27.64
N GLU A 33 6.55 -11.65 27.83
CA GLU A 33 7.38 -12.36 26.86
C GLU A 33 8.51 -13.11 27.56
N GLU A 34 8.67 -14.38 27.22
CA GLU A 34 9.73 -15.25 27.74
C GLU A 34 11.07 -14.95 27.07
N LYS A 35 11.06 -14.56 25.79
CA LYS A 35 12.24 -14.26 24.99
C LYS A 35 12.55 -12.75 24.94
N PRO A 36 13.56 -12.27 25.69
CA PRO A 36 13.88 -10.85 25.80
C PRO A 36 14.40 -10.23 24.49
N ASP A 37 14.83 -11.05 23.53
CA ASP A 37 15.33 -10.65 22.21
C ASP A 37 14.24 -10.62 21.12
N SER A 38 12.98 -10.88 21.48
CA SER A 38 11.87 -10.86 20.52
C SER A 38 11.63 -9.44 19.95
N PRO A 39 11.07 -9.34 18.72
CA PRO A 39 10.76 -8.04 18.10
C PRO A 39 9.86 -7.14 18.96
N GLY A 40 8.91 -7.73 19.68
CA GLY A 40 8.02 -7.04 20.60
C GLY A 40 8.72 -6.59 21.86
N ALA A 41 9.60 -7.41 22.45
CA ALA A 41 10.38 -7.03 23.64
C ALA A 41 11.31 -5.85 23.34
N LEU A 42 12.05 -5.90 22.23
CA LEU A 42 12.91 -4.81 21.80
C LEU A 42 12.12 -3.51 21.55
N MET A 43 10.91 -3.61 21.00
CA MET A 43 10.05 -2.44 20.78
C MET A 43 9.46 -1.88 22.08
N ALA A 44 9.02 -2.75 22.99
CA ALA A 44 8.50 -2.38 24.31
C ALA A 44 9.54 -1.59 25.09
N LEU A 45 10.78 -2.10 25.16
CA LEU A 45 11.90 -1.43 25.83
C LEU A 45 12.18 -0.05 25.25
N LYS A 46 12.19 0.09 23.92
CA LYS A 46 12.38 1.40 23.25
C LYS A 46 11.29 2.42 23.59
N ARG A 47 10.07 1.97 23.92
CA ARG A 47 8.94 2.82 24.28
C ARG A 47 8.73 2.95 25.80
N GLY A 48 9.66 2.44 26.61
CA GLY A 48 9.58 2.48 28.07
C GLY A 48 8.48 1.58 28.66
N ILE A 49 8.04 0.56 27.93
CA ILE A 49 7.08 -0.43 28.40
C ILE A 49 7.86 -1.57 29.07
N PRO A 50 7.50 -1.98 30.30
CA PRO A 50 8.17 -3.08 30.97
C PRO A 50 7.90 -4.40 30.27
N VAL A 51 8.96 -5.21 30.12
CA VAL A 51 8.89 -6.59 29.63
C VAL A 51 8.96 -7.51 30.83
N CYS A 52 7.95 -8.37 30.98
CA CYS A 52 7.76 -9.28 32.09
C CYS A 52 7.96 -10.71 31.60
N SER A 53 8.71 -11.52 32.35
CA SER A 53 8.92 -12.93 32.02
C SER A 53 7.94 -13.85 32.74
N SER A 54 7.13 -13.31 33.66
CA SER A 54 6.08 -14.03 34.37
C SER A 54 4.73 -13.32 34.31
N ILE A 55 3.67 -14.11 34.46
CA ILE A 55 2.29 -13.60 34.52
C ILE A 55 2.09 -12.79 35.81
N GLU A 56 2.73 -13.21 36.89
CA GLU A 56 2.74 -12.53 38.18
C GLU A 56 3.31 -11.11 38.07
N GLU A 57 4.47 -10.95 37.42
CA GLU A 57 5.04 -9.63 37.16
C GLU A 57 4.11 -8.75 36.33
N THR A 58 3.50 -9.33 35.30
CA THR A 58 2.55 -8.63 34.42
C THR A 58 1.33 -8.14 35.22
N ALA A 59 0.86 -8.95 36.18
CA ALA A 59 -0.28 -8.64 37.02
C ALA A 59 -0.04 -7.47 37.99
N LEU A 60 1.22 -7.22 38.42
CA LEU A 60 1.57 -6.05 39.24
C LEU A 60 1.23 -4.73 38.53
N TYR A 61 1.29 -4.73 37.20
CA TYR A 61 0.91 -3.61 36.36
C TYR A 61 -0.59 -3.50 36.11
N LYS A 62 -1.42 -4.26 36.84
CA LYS A 62 -2.89 -4.14 36.91
C LYS A 62 -3.55 -3.80 35.56
N PRO A 63 -3.36 -4.63 34.52
CA PRO A 63 -4.07 -4.45 33.26
C PRO A 63 -5.57 -4.66 33.45
N GLU A 64 -6.38 -3.96 32.68
CA GLU A 64 -7.83 -4.16 32.54
C GLU A 64 -8.14 -5.08 31.35
N MET A 65 -7.20 -5.22 30.42
CA MET A 65 -7.32 -6.05 29.23
C MET A 65 -5.98 -6.69 28.88
N VAL A 66 -6.00 -7.95 28.46
CA VAL A 66 -4.82 -8.70 27.99
C VAL A 66 -5.04 -9.17 26.57
N PHE A 67 -4.20 -8.73 25.64
CA PHE A 67 -4.17 -9.29 24.29
C PHE A 67 -3.23 -10.50 24.26
N ASN A 68 -3.78 -11.71 24.23
CA ASN A 68 -2.98 -12.91 24.00
C ASN A 68 -2.77 -13.12 22.49
N VAL A 69 -1.58 -12.76 22.01
CA VAL A 69 -1.12 -12.99 20.64
C VAL A 69 -0.15 -14.17 20.53
N THR A 70 -0.02 -14.96 21.59
CA THR A 70 0.61 -16.28 21.52
C THR A 70 -0.36 -17.29 20.90
N ASP A 71 0.17 -18.37 20.35
CA ASP A 71 -0.65 -19.50 19.90
C ASP A 71 -0.98 -20.48 21.06
N ASN A 72 -0.61 -20.16 22.30
CA ASN A 72 -0.85 -20.99 23.47
C ASN A 72 -2.08 -20.49 24.26
N ARG A 73 -3.16 -21.29 24.22
CA ARG A 73 -4.40 -21.00 24.97
C ARG A 73 -4.25 -21.14 26.48
N GLU A 74 -3.24 -21.87 26.95
CA GLU A 74 -3.01 -22.06 28.37
C GLU A 74 -2.58 -20.75 29.05
N ILE A 75 -1.87 -19.88 28.32
CA ILE A 75 -1.52 -18.54 28.79
C ILE A 75 -2.77 -17.72 29.11
N SER A 76 -3.81 -17.81 28.27
CA SER A 76 -5.09 -17.13 28.54
C SER A 76 -5.75 -17.62 29.81
N LYS A 77 -5.71 -18.94 30.08
CA LYS A 77 -6.28 -19.50 31.32
C LYS A 77 -5.49 -19.03 32.54
N GLN A 78 -4.17 -19.07 32.48
CA GLN A 78 -3.32 -18.63 33.59
C GLN A 78 -3.53 -17.15 33.91
N PHE A 79 -3.65 -16.29 32.88
CA PHE A 79 -4.04 -14.89 33.09
C PHE A 79 -5.43 -14.78 33.72
N SER A 80 -6.41 -15.57 33.27
CA SER A 80 -7.78 -15.58 33.81
C SER A 80 -7.82 -16.01 35.28
N GLU A 81 -7.06 -17.05 35.65
CA GLU A 81 -7.00 -17.58 37.02
C GLU A 81 -6.34 -16.59 37.98
N LYS A 82 -5.31 -15.86 37.52
CA LYS A 82 -4.53 -14.94 38.37
C LYS A 82 -5.15 -13.56 38.49
N LEU A 83 -5.67 -13.02 37.39
CA LEU A 83 -6.27 -11.68 37.36
C LEU A 83 -7.77 -11.70 37.68
N GLY A 84 -8.40 -12.88 37.62
CA GLY A 84 -9.83 -13.09 37.83
C GLY A 84 -10.70 -12.43 36.76
N ASP A 85 -12.01 -12.34 37.03
CA ASP A 85 -13.01 -11.82 36.09
C ASP A 85 -12.92 -10.30 35.82
N ARG A 86 -11.92 -9.61 36.39
CA ARG A 86 -11.75 -8.16 36.23
C ARG A 86 -11.01 -7.78 34.94
N VAL A 87 -10.43 -8.76 34.24
CA VAL A 87 -9.58 -8.53 33.08
C VAL A 87 -10.15 -9.25 31.86
N GLU A 88 -10.39 -8.48 30.80
CA GLU A 88 -10.85 -9.03 29.54
C GLU A 88 -9.67 -9.60 28.74
N ILE A 89 -9.75 -10.88 28.35
CA ILE A 89 -8.68 -11.56 27.61
C ILE A 89 -9.09 -11.74 26.16
N ILE A 90 -8.40 -11.03 25.27
CA ILE A 90 -8.60 -11.12 23.83
C ILE A 90 -7.64 -12.16 23.26
N ASN A 91 -8.19 -13.28 22.80
CA ASN A 91 -7.42 -14.39 22.23
C ASN A 91 -6.97 -14.13 20.78
N SER A 92 -5.91 -14.84 20.39
CA SER A 92 -5.24 -14.80 19.08
C SER A 92 -6.20 -14.76 17.87
N PRO A 93 -7.30 -15.54 17.77
CA PRO A 93 -8.21 -15.46 16.62
C PRO A 93 -8.91 -14.10 16.49
N VAL A 94 -9.36 -13.51 17.60
CA VAL A 94 -10.02 -12.20 17.62
C VAL A 94 -8.99 -11.09 17.37
N ALA A 95 -7.79 -11.21 17.95
CA ALA A 95 -6.69 -10.30 17.68
C ALA A 95 -6.27 -10.32 16.20
N LYS A 96 -6.18 -11.50 15.57
CA LYS A 96 -5.90 -11.66 14.12
C LYS A 96 -7.00 -11.02 13.26
N LEU A 97 -8.27 -11.16 13.65
CA LEU A 97 -9.38 -10.52 12.96
C LEU A 97 -9.32 -8.99 13.07
N LEU A 98 -9.12 -8.45 14.29
CA LEU A 98 -8.94 -7.02 14.51
C LEU A 98 -7.75 -6.47 13.70
N TRP A 99 -6.63 -7.19 13.68
CA TRP A 99 -5.46 -6.86 12.88
C TRP A 99 -5.78 -6.81 11.38
N SER A 100 -6.52 -7.79 10.86
CA SER A 100 -6.94 -7.81 9.44
C SER A 100 -7.78 -6.58 9.06
N PHE A 101 -8.62 -6.09 9.98
CA PHE A 101 -9.40 -4.88 9.77
C PHE A 101 -8.52 -3.63 9.76
N ILE A 102 -7.55 -3.55 10.68
CA ILE A 102 -6.60 -2.43 10.76
C ILE A 102 -5.72 -2.38 9.52
N GLU A 103 -5.19 -3.51 9.05
CA GLU A 103 -4.40 -3.59 7.82
C GLU A 103 -5.23 -3.15 6.61
N LYS A 104 -6.47 -3.64 6.50
CA LYS A 104 -7.38 -3.25 5.41
C LYS A 104 -7.69 -1.76 5.45
N GLN A 105 -7.95 -1.19 6.63
CA GLN A 105 -8.20 0.24 6.79
C GLN A 105 -6.97 1.08 6.43
N LYS A 106 -5.78 0.67 6.90
CA LYS A 106 -4.51 1.34 6.58
C LYS A 106 -4.23 1.32 5.08
N LYS A 107 -4.43 0.17 4.43
CA LYS A 107 -4.28 0.02 2.98
C LYS A 107 -5.25 0.93 2.23
N ALA A 108 -6.54 0.91 2.60
CA ALA A 108 -7.55 1.78 2.00
C ALA A 108 -7.21 3.28 2.16
N ARG A 109 -6.67 3.67 3.31
CA ARG A 109 -6.22 5.06 3.55
C ARG A 109 -5.06 5.46 2.65
N VAL A 110 -4.07 4.58 2.47
CA VAL A 110 -2.94 4.83 1.56
C VAL A 110 -3.41 4.94 0.11
N GLU A 111 -4.30 4.05 -0.32
CA GLU A 111 -4.90 4.09 -1.66
C GLU A 111 -5.68 5.39 -1.88
N ALA A 112 -6.50 5.82 -0.89
CA ALA A 112 -7.23 7.08 -0.97
C ALA A 112 -6.30 8.30 -1.08
N LEU A 113 -5.19 8.32 -0.33
CA LEU A 113 -4.18 9.38 -0.44
C LEU A 113 -3.54 9.40 -1.83
N LYS A 114 -3.20 8.24 -2.39
CA LYS A 114 -2.71 8.14 -3.78
C LYS A 114 -3.75 8.66 -4.78
N THR A 115 -5.03 8.33 -4.60
CA THR A 115 -6.10 8.86 -5.46
C THR A 115 -6.20 10.38 -5.39
N ILE A 116 -6.12 10.97 -4.19
CA ILE A 116 -6.14 12.43 -4.02
C ILE A 116 -4.93 13.08 -4.71
N GLN A 117 -3.73 12.49 -4.56
CA GLN A 117 -2.54 12.97 -5.26
C GLN A 117 -2.71 12.93 -6.79
N ASN A 118 -3.26 11.85 -7.32
CA ASN A 118 -3.54 11.72 -8.75
C ASN A 118 -4.57 12.76 -9.23
N ILE A 119 -5.61 13.03 -8.43
CA ILE A 119 -6.60 14.07 -8.74
C ILE A 119 -5.95 15.45 -8.78
N ASN A 120 -5.06 15.77 -7.85
CA ASN A 120 -4.35 17.06 -7.85
C ASN A 120 -3.49 17.20 -9.12
N ILE A 121 -2.74 16.16 -9.49
CA ILE A 121 -1.95 16.14 -10.73
C ILE A 121 -2.84 16.39 -11.96
N ILE A 122 -4.01 15.74 -12.04
CA ILE A 122 -4.96 15.94 -13.14
C ILE A 122 -5.51 17.36 -13.15
N THR A 123 -5.89 17.88 -11.98
CA THR A 123 -6.43 19.24 -11.83
C THR A 123 -5.41 20.29 -12.27
N ASP A 124 -4.14 20.10 -11.90
CA ASP A 124 -3.04 20.96 -12.33
C ASP A 124 -2.96 20.99 -13.86
N VAL A 125 -2.96 19.83 -14.53
CA VAL A 125 -2.97 19.73 -16.01
C VAL A 125 -4.15 20.48 -16.63
N LEU A 126 -5.35 20.34 -16.07
CA LEU A 126 -6.54 21.03 -16.56
C LEU A 126 -6.43 22.56 -16.43
N SER A 127 -5.83 23.05 -15.35
CA SER A 127 -5.60 24.50 -15.17
C SER A 127 -4.67 25.09 -16.24
N PHE A 128 -3.70 24.32 -16.74
CA PHE A 128 -2.82 24.75 -17.83
C PHE A 128 -3.54 24.87 -19.18
N ALA A 129 -4.63 24.12 -19.39
CA ALA A 129 -5.35 24.09 -20.67
C ALA A 129 -5.93 25.46 -21.04
N GLU A 130 -6.24 26.32 -20.07
CA GLU A 130 -6.86 27.63 -20.29
C GLU A 130 -5.85 28.72 -20.72
N PHE A 131 -4.55 28.55 -20.45
CA PHE A 131 -3.57 29.64 -20.55
C PHE A 131 -2.31 29.30 -21.36
N THR A 132 -2.21 28.11 -21.94
CA THR A 132 -0.93 27.58 -22.46
C THR A 132 -1.00 27.15 -23.92
N ASP A 133 0.14 27.17 -24.63
CA ASP A 133 0.25 26.58 -25.96
C ASP A 133 -0.09 25.09 -25.96
N ARG A 134 -0.71 24.63 -27.04
CA ARG A 134 -1.14 23.24 -27.21
C ARG A 134 -0.02 22.21 -27.01
N LYS A 135 1.21 22.50 -27.45
CA LYS A 135 2.35 21.57 -27.27
C LYS A 135 2.73 21.43 -25.80
N ASP A 136 2.77 22.55 -25.08
CA ASP A 136 3.11 22.57 -23.66
C ASP A 136 2.03 21.88 -22.82
N PHE A 137 0.76 22.06 -23.16
CA PHE A 137 -0.34 21.29 -22.57
C PHE A 137 -0.11 19.78 -22.72
N PHE A 138 0.17 19.29 -23.93
CA PHE A 138 0.39 17.86 -24.17
C PHE A 138 1.64 17.33 -23.46
N ASN A 139 2.71 18.13 -23.37
CA ASN A 139 3.91 17.77 -22.59
C ASN A 139 3.59 17.58 -21.11
N GLN A 140 2.79 18.48 -20.53
CA GLN A 140 2.39 18.40 -19.13
C GLN A 140 1.41 17.24 -18.89
N ALA A 141 0.46 17.03 -19.79
CA ALA A 141 -0.44 15.89 -19.75
C ALA A 141 0.32 14.55 -19.80
N LEU A 142 1.32 14.43 -20.67
CA LEU A 142 2.16 13.22 -20.74
C LEU A 142 2.96 13.01 -19.44
N LYS A 143 3.59 14.06 -18.90
CA LYS A 143 4.32 13.96 -17.63
C LYS A 143 3.43 13.52 -16.46
N ALA A 144 2.23 14.10 -16.37
CA ALA A 144 1.23 13.71 -15.39
C ALA A 144 0.84 12.24 -15.53
N ALA A 145 0.54 11.78 -16.76
CA ALA A 145 0.20 10.39 -17.03
C ALA A 145 1.33 9.42 -16.63
N LEU A 146 2.58 9.76 -16.95
CA LEU A 146 3.75 8.94 -16.56
C LEU A 146 3.95 8.90 -15.05
N SER A 147 3.74 10.03 -14.35
CA SER A 147 3.81 10.06 -12.89
C SER A 147 2.73 9.20 -12.24
N ILE A 148 1.49 9.23 -12.75
CA ILE A 148 0.37 8.43 -12.23
C ILE A 148 0.58 6.94 -12.51
N ALA A 149 1.08 6.60 -13.70
CA ALA A 149 1.36 5.24 -14.11
C ALA A 149 2.67 4.68 -13.51
N GLU A 150 3.41 5.48 -12.75
CA GLU A 150 4.76 5.16 -12.25
C GLU A 150 5.68 4.63 -13.38
N ALA A 151 5.53 5.18 -14.59
CA ALA A 151 6.17 4.69 -15.80
C ALA A 151 7.40 5.53 -16.17
N PRO A 152 8.52 4.90 -16.57
CA PRO A 152 9.76 5.62 -16.88
C PRO A 152 9.73 6.35 -18.23
N ALA A 153 8.84 5.94 -19.14
CA ALA A 153 8.77 6.47 -20.49
C ALA A 153 7.38 6.28 -21.11
N GLY A 154 7.05 7.13 -22.09
CA GLY A 154 5.82 7.02 -22.88
C GLY A 154 5.69 8.11 -23.93
N SER A 155 4.61 8.03 -24.71
CA SER A 155 4.31 8.98 -25.78
C SER A 155 2.82 9.29 -25.86
N LEU A 156 2.51 10.46 -26.43
CA LEU A 156 1.18 10.86 -26.85
C LEU A 156 1.14 10.88 -28.38
N VAL A 157 0.17 10.18 -28.95
CA VAL A 157 -0.02 10.07 -30.40
C VAL A 157 -1.42 10.55 -30.78
N ALA A 158 -1.52 11.30 -31.87
CA ALA A 158 -2.79 11.69 -32.45
C ALA A 158 -3.15 10.73 -33.58
N TYR A 159 -4.41 10.30 -33.62
CA TYR A 159 -4.95 9.49 -34.70
C TYR A 159 -5.74 10.38 -35.68
N ARG A 160 -5.31 10.43 -36.95
CA ARG A 160 -5.94 11.20 -38.03
C ARG A 160 -5.85 10.44 -39.34
N ASP A 161 -6.92 10.37 -40.12
CA ASP A 161 -6.89 9.82 -41.49
C ASP A 161 -6.17 8.46 -41.64
N HIS A 162 -6.42 7.53 -40.72
CA HIS A 162 -5.80 6.19 -40.68
C HIS A 162 -4.28 6.17 -40.40
N SER A 163 -3.70 7.31 -40.02
CA SER A 163 -2.32 7.44 -39.57
C SER A 163 -2.24 7.92 -38.11
N LEU A 164 -1.08 7.65 -37.51
CA LEU A 164 -0.72 8.05 -36.16
C LEU A 164 0.42 9.04 -36.25
N GLU A 165 0.27 10.17 -35.57
CA GLU A 165 1.26 11.25 -35.52
C GLU A 165 1.75 11.42 -34.08
N LEU A 166 3.07 11.42 -33.88
CA LEU A 166 3.67 11.63 -32.57
C LEU A 166 3.53 13.10 -32.16
N ILE A 167 2.82 13.35 -31.06
CA ILE A 167 2.60 14.69 -30.52
C ILE A 167 3.71 15.06 -29.53
N THR A 168 4.02 14.14 -28.61
CA THR A 168 5.10 14.31 -27.62
C THR A 168 5.55 12.96 -27.07
N HIS A 169 6.75 12.93 -26.49
CA HIS A 169 7.32 11.76 -25.85
C HIS A 169 8.19 12.15 -24.65
N SER A 170 8.42 11.19 -23.76
CA SER A 170 9.36 11.31 -22.65
C SER A 170 10.01 9.96 -22.36
N GLY A 171 11.31 9.94 -22.10
CA GLY A 171 12.06 8.73 -21.72
C GLY A 171 12.25 7.68 -22.83
N LEU A 172 11.76 7.92 -24.06
CA LEU A 172 11.90 6.98 -25.19
C LEU A 172 13.25 7.12 -25.91
N SER A 173 13.68 6.04 -26.56
CA SER A 173 14.96 5.97 -27.29
C SER A 173 14.94 6.80 -28.58
N ARG A 174 16.12 7.22 -29.06
CA ARG A 174 16.25 7.99 -30.32
C ARG A 174 15.63 7.28 -31.53
N ARG A 175 15.86 5.98 -31.65
CA ARG A 175 15.29 5.14 -32.71
C ARG A 175 13.75 5.18 -32.74
N PHE A 176 13.10 5.32 -31.58
CA PHE A 176 11.64 5.38 -31.52
C PHE A 176 11.09 6.73 -32.00
N ILE A 177 11.81 7.83 -31.75
CA ILE A 177 11.35 9.20 -32.04
C ILE A 177 11.71 9.68 -33.45
N GLU A 178 12.55 8.94 -34.17
CA GLU A 178 12.90 9.22 -35.57
C GLU A 178 11.68 9.10 -36.51
N ASN A 179 10.74 8.21 -36.19
CA ASN A 179 9.49 8.04 -36.93
C ASN A 179 8.36 8.84 -36.26
N THR A 180 8.10 10.03 -36.77
CA THR A 180 7.06 10.92 -36.23
C THR A 180 5.66 10.60 -36.74
N SER A 181 5.51 9.77 -37.77
CA SER A 181 4.23 9.34 -38.32
C SER A 181 4.27 7.90 -38.86
N TRP A 182 3.23 7.11 -38.61
CA TRP A 182 3.09 5.75 -39.14
C TRP A 182 1.63 5.35 -39.38
N ASN A 183 1.40 4.37 -40.26
CA ASN A 183 0.07 3.84 -40.55
C ASN A 183 -0.34 2.78 -39.53
N ILE A 184 -1.65 2.62 -39.33
CA ILE A 184 -2.18 1.54 -38.50
C ILE A 184 -2.00 0.19 -39.19
N ILE A 185 -1.52 -0.79 -38.43
CA ILE A 185 -1.45 -2.19 -38.86
C ILE A 185 -2.80 -2.86 -38.59
N SER A 186 -3.39 -3.48 -39.60
CA SER A 186 -4.60 -4.27 -39.41
C SER A 186 -4.31 -5.51 -38.54
N GLY A 187 -5.18 -5.75 -37.56
CA GLY A 187 -5.03 -6.77 -36.52
C GLY A 187 -3.99 -6.46 -35.44
N GLY A 188 -3.37 -5.28 -35.47
CA GLY A 188 -2.36 -4.85 -34.51
C GLY A 188 -2.94 -4.22 -33.24
N LEU A 189 -2.07 -3.95 -32.26
CA LEU A 189 -2.45 -3.36 -30.97
C LEU A 189 -3.21 -2.05 -31.10
N THR A 190 -2.74 -1.13 -31.95
CA THR A 190 -3.33 0.21 -32.04
C THR A 190 -4.72 0.21 -32.69
N GLU A 191 -4.96 -0.66 -33.69
CA GLU A 191 -6.29 -0.84 -34.29
C GLU A 191 -7.30 -1.30 -33.23
N ARG A 192 -6.88 -2.26 -32.39
CA ARG A 192 -7.71 -2.81 -31.32
C ARG A 192 -8.01 -1.78 -30.24
N LEU A 193 -7.02 -0.98 -29.83
CA LEU A 193 -7.20 0.11 -28.87
C LEU A 193 -8.21 1.14 -29.37
N ILE A 194 -8.15 1.52 -30.65
CA ILE A 194 -9.08 2.48 -31.27
C ILE A 194 -10.50 1.89 -31.35
N LYS A 195 -10.63 0.60 -31.69
CA LYS A 195 -11.93 -0.08 -31.80
C LYS A 195 -12.61 -0.28 -30.44
N GLU A 196 -11.85 -0.72 -29.44
CA GLU A 196 -12.40 -1.09 -28.13
C GLU A 196 -12.56 0.11 -27.18
N LYS A 197 -11.81 1.20 -27.38
CA LYS A 197 -11.82 2.42 -26.55
C LYS A 197 -11.63 2.12 -25.05
N LYS A 198 -10.75 1.18 -24.74
CA LYS A 198 -10.41 0.76 -23.38
C LYS A 198 -8.90 0.84 -23.17
N ILE A 199 -8.51 0.94 -21.91
CA ILE A 199 -7.11 0.75 -21.52
C ILE A 199 -6.77 -0.73 -21.77
N ILE A 200 -5.69 -0.95 -22.51
CA ILE A 200 -5.13 -2.28 -22.75
C ILE A 200 -3.79 -2.34 -22.03
N GLU A 201 -3.68 -3.28 -21.11
CA GLU A 201 -2.42 -3.58 -20.40
C GLU A 201 -1.78 -4.79 -21.06
N ILE A 202 -0.50 -4.66 -21.41
CA ILE A 202 0.32 -5.76 -21.96
C ILE A 202 1.47 -5.99 -20.99
N ASN A 203 1.47 -7.15 -20.34
CA ASN A 203 2.50 -7.52 -19.37
C ASN A 203 3.81 -7.97 -20.05
N ASP A 204 3.72 -8.53 -21.25
CA ASP A 204 4.89 -8.97 -22.03
C ASP A 204 4.68 -8.64 -23.52
N THR A 205 5.42 -7.67 -24.01
CA THR A 205 5.32 -7.23 -25.40
C THR A 205 5.89 -8.23 -26.40
N LEU A 206 6.75 -9.17 -25.99
CA LEU A 206 7.40 -10.12 -26.89
C LEU A 206 6.51 -11.32 -27.22
N THR A 207 5.66 -11.73 -26.28
CA THR A 207 4.85 -12.95 -26.39
C THR A 207 3.37 -12.67 -26.67
N HIS A 208 2.94 -11.42 -26.61
CA HIS A 208 1.52 -11.07 -26.77
C HIS A 208 1.04 -11.29 -28.21
N GLU A 209 -0.14 -11.89 -28.38
CA GLU A 209 -0.80 -12.14 -29.68
C GLU A 209 -1.07 -10.86 -30.51
N LEU A 210 -0.98 -9.70 -29.86
CA LEU A 210 -1.18 -8.38 -30.45
C LEU A 210 0.13 -7.73 -30.94
N ASN A 211 1.27 -8.35 -30.63
CA ASN A 211 2.56 -7.98 -31.20
C ASN A 211 2.71 -8.58 -32.60
N LYS A 212 1.80 -8.20 -33.50
CA LYS A 212 2.01 -8.39 -34.94
C LYS A 212 2.87 -7.22 -35.40
N SER A 213 4.14 -7.50 -35.61
CA SER A 213 5.18 -6.54 -35.98
C SER A 213 4.72 -5.62 -37.13
N SER A 214 4.93 -4.30 -36.99
CA SER A 214 4.99 -3.40 -38.16
C SER A 214 6.29 -3.67 -38.92
N PRO A 215 6.33 -3.50 -40.25
CA PRO A 215 7.36 -4.07 -41.11
C PRO A 215 8.68 -3.29 -41.01
N SER A 216 9.68 -3.91 -40.37
CA SER A 216 11.11 -3.83 -40.71
C SER A 216 11.92 -4.62 -39.68
N ASP A 217 11.92 -5.95 -39.85
CA ASP A 217 13.16 -6.72 -39.67
C ASP A 217 13.95 -6.65 -40.99
#